data_AF-A0A540VII7-F1
#
_entry.id   AF-A0A540VII7-F1
#
_cell.length_a   1.000
_cell.length_b   1.000
_cell.length_c   1.000
_cell.angle_alpha   90.00
_cell.angle_beta   90.00
_cell.angle_gamma   90.00
#
_symmetry.space_group_name_H-M   'P 1'
#
loop_
_entity.id
_entity.type
_entity.pdbx_description
1 polymer ?
#
loop_
_entity_poly.entity_id
_entity_poly.type
_entity_poly.pdbx_seq_one_letter_code
_entity_poly.pdbx_strand_id
1 'polypeptide(L)'
;MALQTLQDEIRYCERCGISFLWEVEAQKRQQGEPAPTLCPGCRRLLPPPGRERGVVKWYNRRRRYGFIVRPGQPDVFVHGSHLEESRHLRPGDLVEFQVVMGDQGPMATSCRVLAHYPDWDE
;
A
#
# COMPACT_ATOMS: atom_id res chain seq x y z
N MET A 1 -13.02 -28.09 29.95
CA MET A 1 -12.67 -27.13 28.88
C MET A 1 -11.69 -26.14 29.47
N ALA A 2 -10.43 -26.13 29.03
CA ALA A 2 -9.43 -25.21 29.57
C ALA A 2 -9.79 -23.78 29.16
N LEU A 3 -10.01 -22.90 30.14
CA LEU A 3 -10.14 -21.47 29.88
C LEU A 3 -8.76 -20.98 29.41
N GLN A 4 -8.63 -20.70 28.13
CA GLN A 4 -7.42 -20.08 27.59
C GLN A 4 -7.24 -18.74 28.33
N THR A 5 -6.22 -18.68 29.18
CA THR A 5 -5.93 -17.48 29.96
C THR A 5 -5.24 -16.50 29.02
N LEU A 6 -6.02 -15.64 28.39
CA LEU A 6 -5.51 -14.58 27.53
C LEU A 6 -4.73 -13.58 28.39
N GLN A 7 -3.54 -13.18 27.92
CA GLN A 7 -2.65 -12.22 28.58
C GLN A 7 -2.15 -11.23 27.53
N ASP A 8 -1.87 -9.99 27.93
CA ASP A 8 -1.29 -9.01 27.03
C ASP A 8 0.08 -9.50 26.54
N GLU A 9 0.31 -9.40 25.24
CA GLU A 9 1.52 -9.95 24.62
C GLU A 9 2.24 -8.88 23.81
N ILE A 10 3.53 -8.69 24.08
CA ILE A 10 4.38 -7.85 23.25
C ILE A 10 4.73 -8.62 21.97
N ARG A 11 4.35 -8.05 20.83
CA ARG A 11 4.61 -8.57 19.48
C ARG A 11 5.58 -7.64 18.76
N TYR A 12 6.28 -8.15 17.75
CA TYR A 12 7.18 -7.36 16.92
C TYR A 12 6.64 -7.28 15.49
N CYS A 13 6.64 -6.08 14.92
CA CYS A 13 6.16 -5.89 13.57
C CYS A 13 7.14 -6.49 12.55
N GLU A 14 6.67 -7.41 11.71
CA GLU A 14 7.47 -8.02 10.64
C GLU A 14 7.94 -7.00 9.57
N ARG A 15 7.30 -5.83 9.50
CA ARG A 15 7.65 -4.78 8.52
C ARG A 15 8.69 -3.80 9.03
N CYS A 16 8.51 -3.25 10.23
CA CYS A 16 9.33 -2.15 10.74
C CYS A 16 10.11 -2.51 12.01
N GLY A 17 9.92 -3.70 12.58
CA GLY A 17 10.58 -4.14 13.81
C GLY A 17 10.06 -3.52 15.10
N ILE A 18 9.17 -2.51 15.04
CA ILE A 18 8.59 -1.87 16.22
C ILE A 18 7.79 -2.90 17.04
N SER A 19 8.02 -2.92 18.35
CA SER A 19 7.21 -3.66 19.31
C SER A 19 5.83 -3.03 19.48
N PHE A 20 4.78 -3.84 19.57
CA PHE A 20 3.42 -3.37 19.86
C PHE A 20 2.69 -4.34 20.79
N LEU A 21 1.73 -3.82 21.54
CA LEU A 21 0.93 -4.59 22.50
C LEU A 21 -0.25 -5.25 21.79
N TRP A 22 -0.41 -6.56 21.96
CA TRP A 22 -1.62 -7.29 21.59
C TRP A 22 -2.45 -7.53 22.85
N GLU A 23 -3.38 -6.60 23.10
CA GLU A 23 -4.21 -6.58 24.30
C GLU A 23 -5.16 -7.79 24.37
N VAL A 24 -5.46 -8.25 25.58
CA VAL A 24 -6.46 -9.30 25.83
C VAL A 24 -7.81 -9.02 25.16
N GLU A 25 -8.25 -7.77 25.12
CA GLU A 25 -9.49 -7.39 24.45
C GLU A 25 -9.43 -7.55 22.93
N ALA A 26 -8.27 -7.30 22.32
CA ALA A 26 -8.05 -7.56 20.90
C ALA A 26 -8.04 -9.07 20.62
N GLN A 27 -7.41 -9.87 21.50
CA GLN A 27 -7.40 -11.33 21.42
C GLN A 27 -8.81 -11.93 21.52
N LYS A 28 -9.65 -11.41 22.43
CA LYS A 28 -11.06 -11.83 22.57
C LYS A 28 -11.88 -11.52 21.32
N ARG A 29 -11.66 -10.35 20.68
CA ARG A 29 -12.35 -9.96 19.44
C ARG A 29 -11.92 -10.79 18.23
N GLN A 30 -10.69 -11.29 18.22
CA GLN A 30 -10.08 -12.06 17.13
C GLN A 30 -10.16 -13.58 17.34
N GLN A 31 -11.09 -14.08 18.16
CA GLN A 31 -11.23 -15.52 18.40
C GLN A 31 -11.42 -16.29 17.08
N GLY A 32 -10.36 -16.97 16.62
CA GLY A 32 -10.31 -17.73 15.37
C GLY A 32 -9.44 -17.12 14.26
N GLU A 33 -8.98 -15.88 14.41
CA GLU A 33 -8.04 -15.24 13.49
C GLU A 33 -6.59 -15.37 14.01
N PRO A 34 -5.59 -15.45 13.10
CA PRO A 34 -4.20 -15.45 13.51
C PRO A 34 -3.83 -14.11 14.16
N ALA A 35 -2.87 -14.17 15.08
CA ALA A 35 -2.33 -12.98 15.72
C ALA A 35 -1.79 -11.98 14.69
N PRO A 36 -1.92 -10.66 14.94
CA PRO A 36 -1.40 -9.65 14.03
C PRO A 36 0.12 -9.73 13.91
N THR A 37 0.63 -9.66 12.68
CA THR A 37 2.07 -9.59 12.39
C THR A 37 2.56 -8.15 12.12
N LEU A 38 1.63 -7.21 11.98
CA LEU A 38 1.90 -5.80 11.71
C LEU A 38 1.45 -4.92 12.87
N CYS A 39 2.29 -3.95 13.27
CA CYS A 39 1.88 -2.95 14.25
C CYS A 39 0.75 -2.07 13.70
N PRO A 40 -0.01 -1.37 14.57
CA PRO A 40 -1.10 -0.48 14.14
C PRO A 40 -0.67 0.57 13.11
N GLY A 41 0.55 1.10 13.25
CA GLY A 41 1.13 2.05 12.30
C GLY A 41 1.31 1.44 10.91
N CYS A 42 2.04 0.33 10.80
CA CYS A 42 2.23 -0.37 9.53
C CYS A 42 0.90 -0.84 8.92
N ARG A 43 -0.01 -1.40 9.72
CA ARG A 43 -1.34 -1.81 9.24
C ARG A 43 -2.13 -0.67 8.61
N ARG A 44 -1.96 0.56 9.13
CA ARG A 44 -2.61 1.76 8.61
C ARG A 44 -1.88 2.38 7.42
N LEU A 45 -0.56 2.30 7.40
CA LEU A 45 0.30 2.98 6.43
C LEU A 45 0.68 2.14 5.22
N LEU A 46 0.60 0.81 5.30
CA LEU A 46 0.94 -0.06 4.19
C LEU A 46 -0.22 -0.19 3.19
N PRO A 47 0.08 -0.40 1.91
CA PRO A 47 -0.93 -0.85 0.97
C PRO A 47 -1.51 -2.22 1.40
N PRO A 48 -2.76 -2.53 1.03
CA PRO A 48 -3.32 -3.87 1.18
C PRO A 48 -2.44 -4.94 0.52
N PRO A 49 -2.49 -6.20 0.96
CA PRO A 49 -1.76 -7.30 0.32
C PRO A 49 -1.99 -7.34 -1.20
N GLY A 50 -0.90 -7.54 -1.96
CA GLY A 50 -0.93 -7.55 -3.42
C GLY A 50 -0.99 -6.17 -4.08
N ARG A 51 -1.06 -5.09 -3.31
CA ARG A 51 -0.96 -3.71 -3.81
C ARG A 51 0.34 -3.07 -3.33
N GLU A 52 0.79 -2.09 -4.09
CA GLU A 52 1.96 -1.27 -3.84
C GLU A 52 1.61 0.20 -3.90
N ARG A 53 2.47 1.04 -3.32
CA ARG A 53 2.37 2.49 -3.41
C ARG A 53 3.62 3.05 -4.06
N GLY A 54 3.44 4.12 -4.82
CA GLY A 54 4.51 4.82 -5.50
C GLY A 54 4.12 6.25 -5.81
N VAL A 55 5.07 6.98 -6.39
CA VAL A 55 4.88 8.37 -6.80
C VAL A 55 4.93 8.45 -8.31
N VAL A 56 3.99 9.15 -8.93
CA VAL A 56 4.01 9.37 -10.38
C VAL A 56 5.21 10.24 -10.73
N LYS A 57 6.18 9.67 -11.45
CA LYS A 57 7.37 10.38 -11.90
C LYS A 57 7.02 11.41 -12.98
N TRP A 58 6.23 10.97 -13.95
CA TRP A 58 5.69 11.79 -15.02
C TRP A 58 4.51 11.08 -15.67
N TYR A 59 3.62 11.86 -16.30
CA TYR A 59 2.48 11.32 -17.02
C TYR A 59 2.12 12.20 -18.23
N ASN A 60 2.02 11.58 -19.40
CA ASN A 60 1.56 12.25 -20.61
C ASN A 60 0.03 12.12 -20.70
N ARG A 61 -0.69 13.20 -20.36
CA ARG A 61 -2.17 13.22 -20.38
C ARG A 61 -2.76 12.95 -21.76
N ARG A 62 -2.12 13.43 -22.83
CA ARG A 62 -2.60 13.25 -24.22
C ARG A 62 -2.46 11.81 -24.67
N ARG A 63 -1.31 11.18 -24.41
CA ARG A 63 -1.04 9.78 -24.79
C ARG A 63 -1.51 8.76 -23.75
N ARG A 64 -1.98 9.22 -22.59
CA ARG A 64 -2.49 8.43 -21.46
C ARG A 64 -1.52 7.35 -20.95
N TYR A 65 -0.24 7.70 -20.78
CA TYR A 65 0.71 6.81 -20.11
C TYR A 65 1.79 7.58 -19.37
N GLY A 66 2.47 6.89 -18.45
CA GLY A 66 3.57 7.45 -17.66
C GLY A 66 4.30 6.38 -16.87
N PHE A 67 5.06 6.82 -15.87
CA PHE A 67 5.81 5.93 -14.99
C PHE A 67 5.66 6.33 -13.52
N ILE A 68 5.70 5.32 -12.67
CA ILE A 68 5.61 5.42 -11.21
C ILE A 68 6.92 4.94 -10.61
N VAL A 69 7.51 5.73 -9.71
CA VAL A 69 8.70 5.35 -8.94
C VAL A 69 8.30 4.69 -7.62
N ARG A 70 9.08 3.69 -7.21
CA ARG A 70 8.94 2.99 -5.93
C ARG A 70 10.31 2.87 -5.24
N PRO A 71 10.38 2.92 -3.90
CA PRO A 71 11.65 2.82 -3.19
C PRO A 71 12.39 1.51 -3.48
N GLY A 72 13.62 1.60 -3.99
CA GLY A 72 14.52 0.46 -4.18
C GLY A 72 14.10 -0.52 -5.28
N GLN A 73 13.19 -0.15 -6.18
CA GLN A 73 12.67 -1.02 -7.22
C GLN A 73 12.62 -0.30 -8.60
N PRO A 74 12.55 -1.05 -9.71
CA PRO A 74 12.38 -0.46 -11.03
C PRO A 74 11.09 0.35 -11.17
N ASP A 75 11.15 1.41 -11.99
CA ASP A 75 10.00 2.23 -12.39
C ASP A 75 8.92 1.34 -13.03
N VAL A 76 7.67 1.63 -12.70
CA VAL A 76 6.51 0.87 -13.15
C VAL A 76 5.78 1.65 -14.23
N PHE A 77 5.56 1.01 -15.37
CA PHE A 77 4.76 1.60 -16.44
C PHE A 77 3.29 1.70 -16.04
N VAL A 78 2.62 2.81 -16.34
CA VAL A 78 1.18 2.97 -16.09
C VAL A 78 0.48 3.48 -17.35
N HIS A 79 -0.59 2.80 -17.75
CA HIS A 79 -1.47 3.24 -18.83
C HIS A 79 -2.81 3.71 -18.27
N GLY A 80 -3.40 4.72 -18.91
CA GLY A 80 -4.65 5.34 -18.48
C GLY A 80 -5.86 4.41 -18.49
N SER A 81 -5.80 3.27 -19.16
CA SER A 81 -6.84 2.22 -19.11
C SER A 81 -6.86 1.44 -17.80
N HIS A 82 -5.78 1.50 -17.02
CA HIS A 82 -5.65 0.81 -15.74
C HIS A 82 -5.96 1.70 -14.54
N LEU A 83 -6.41 2.93 -14.77
CA LEU A 83 -6.85 3.83 -13.71
C LEU A 83 -8.26 3.40 -13.27
N GLU A 84 -8.45 3.18 -11.97
CA GLU A 84 -9.75 2.79 -11.39
C GLU A 84 -10.80 3.92 -11.51
N GLU A 85 -10.33 5.16 -11.64
CA GLU A 85 -11.16 6.35 -11.77
C GLU A 85 -10.87 7.07 -13.10
N SER A 86 -11.83 7.84 -13.61
CA SER A 86 -11.67 8.63 -14.84
C SER A 86 -10.74 9.84 -14.71
N ARG A 87 -9.90 9.89 -13.66
CA ARG A 87 -8.93 10.96 -13.42
C ARG A 87 -7.64 10.71 -14.19
N HIS A 88 -6.91 11.77 -14.49
CA HIS A 88 -5.55 11.67 -15.01
C HIS A 88 -4.54 11.75 -13.86
N LEU A 89 -3.38 11.13 -14.06
CA LEU A 89 -2.26 11.28 -13.15
C LEU A 89 -1.52 12.60 -13.39
N ARG A 90 -0.95 13.14 -12.32
CA ARG A 90 -0.03 14.28 -12.33
C ARG A 90 1.33 13.85 -11.79
N PRO A 91 2.43 14.47 -12.23
CA PRO A 91 3.72 14.29 -11.55
C PRO A 91 3.58 14.57 -10.05
N GLY A 92 4.18 13.73 -9.21
CA GLY A 92 4.12 13.83 -7.76
C GLY A 92 2.91 13.14 -7.10
N ASP A 93 1.88 12.73 -7.85
CA ASP A 93 0.73 12.04 -7.29
C ASP A 93 1.16 10.77 -6.53
N LEU A 94 0.67 10.62 -5.29
CA LEU A 94 0.77 9.38 -4.54
C LEU A 94 -0.31 8.42 -5.04
N VAL A 95 0.11 7.26 -5.53
CA VAL A 95 -0.78 6.27 -6.14
C VAL A 95 -0.65 4.91 -5.47
N GLU A 96 -1.72 4.12 -5.54
CA GLU A 96 -1.76 2.73 -5.11
C GLU A 96 -2.24 1.83 -6.25
N PHE A 97 -1.49 0.76 -6.54
CA PHE A 97 -1.68 -0.08 -7.72
C PHE A 97 -1.24 -1.51 -7.44
N GLN A 98 -1.63 -2.44 -8.29
CA GLN A 98 -1.04 -3.79 -8.36
C GLN A 98 0.07 -3.80 -9.42
N VAL A 99 1.03 -4.71 -9.27
CA VAL A 99 2.14 -4.84 -10.22
C VAL A 99 2.03 -6.17 -10.94
N VAL A 100 2.01 -6.09 -12.27
CA VAL A 100 2.04 -7.26 -13.16
C VAL A 100 3.26 -7.17 -14.06
N MET A 101 3.80 -8.31 -14.46
CA MET A 101 4.86 -8.37 -15.45
C MET A 101 4.25 -8.41 -16.85
N GLY A 102 4.43 -7.34 -17.62
CA GLY A 102 4.09 -7.30 -19.04
C GLY A 102 5.33 -7.49 -19.93
N ASP A 103 5.12 -7.47 -21.24
CA ASP A 103 6.18 -7.69 -22.24
C ASP A 103 7.32 -6.66 -22.18
N GLN A 104 7.02 -5.46 -21.65
CA GLN A 104 7.97 -4.35 -21.53
C GLN A 104 8.44 -4.12 -20.08
N GLY A 105 8.21 -5.10 -19.19
CA GLY A 105 8.57 -5.01 -17.77
C GLY A 105 7.38 -4.76 -16.84
N PRO A 106 7.63 -4.27 -15.62
CA PRO A 106 6.59 -4.13 -14.61
C PRO A 106 5.58 -3.03 -15.00
N MET A 107 4.30 -3.37 -14.91
CA MET A 107 3.17 -2.49 -15.22
C MET A 107 2.20 -2.39 -14.04
N ALA A 108 1.67 -1.19 -13.83
CA ALA A 108 0.66 -0.90 -12.84
C ALA A 108 -0.74 -1.22 -13.38
N THR A 109 -1.46 -2.05 -12.64
CA THR A 109 -2.89 -2.34 -12.85
C THR A 109 -3.71 -1.87 -11.65
N SER A 110 -5.02 -1.68 -11.83
CA SER A 110 -5.91 -1.24 -10.75
C SER A 110 -5.34 -0.04 -10.00
N CYS A 111 -4.92 0.99 -10.73
CA CYS A 111 -4.20 2.12 -10.19
C CYS A 111 -5.18 3.21 -9.75
N ARG A 112 -5.05 3.67 -8.51
CA ARG A 112 -5.85 4.77 -7.95
C ARG A 112 -4.95 5.84 -7.32
N VAL A 113 -5.42 7.08 -7.36
CA VAL A 113 -4.74 8.20 -6.70
C VAL A 113 -5.15 8.22 -5.22
N LEU A 114 -4.17 8.21 -4.33
CA LEU A 114 -4.39 8.35 -2.88
C LEU A 114 -4.33 9.82 -2.45
N ALA A 115 -3.41 10.58 -3.03
CA ALA A 115 -3.27 12.00 -2.79
C ALA A 115 -2.63 12.66 -4.01
N HIS A 116 -3.13 13.85 -4.36
CA HIS A 116 -2.42 14.71 -5.30
C HIS A 116 -1.26 15.37 -4.59
N TYR A 117 -0.14 15.55 -5.29
CA TYR A 117 0.91 16.43 -4.77
C TYR A 117 0.31 17.83 -4.65
N PRO A 118 0.40 18.50 -3.49
CA PRO A 118 -0.05 19.87 -3.37
C PRO A 118 0.80 20.72 -4.32
N ASP A 119 0.15 21.66 -5.00
CA ASP A 119 0.84 22.67 -5.80
C ASP A 119 1.50 23.65 -4.82
N TRP A 120 2.67 23.29 -4.26
CA TRP A 120 3.40 24.11 -3.27
C TRP A 120 4.08 25.35 -3.85
N ASP A 121 3.96 25.57 -5.17
CA ASP A 121 4.62 26.64 -5.93
C ASP A 121 3.64 27.75 -6.40
N GLU A 122 2.50 27.95 -5.72
CA GLU A 122 1.64 29.16 -5.85
C GLU A 122 1.86 30.14 -4.68
#